data_AF-A0A9W8RPU3-F1
#
_entry.id   AF-A0A9W8RPU3-F1
#
_cell.length_a   1.000
_cell.length_b   1.000
_cell.length_c   1.000
_cell.angle_alpha   90.00
_cell.angle_beta   90.00
_cell.angle_gamma   90.00
#
_symmetry.space_group_name_H-M   'P 1'
#
loop_
_entity.id
_entity.type
_entity.pdbx_description
1 polymer ?
#
loop_
_entity_poly.entity_id
_entity_poly.type
_entity_poly.pdbx_seq_one_letter_code
_entity_poly.pdbx_strand_id
1 'polypeptide(L)'
;MGLNREDTSEDNPSAAEAIICTGGSANSPCGCRPCEAARTGLTIPEIQEERRRVFWLIFCLDRHLALSYNAPLRILDDECQLYAPLSDQAWESLSLLEHPAAASDSTRVVDESQQQQRSGGRMFGAPTKVIGTGFFEYFLPLMTILGDVIQLHRQKSHPRFGNMRRPRNSTSGDIEGNQQHDDQDEDDPATNMIEQVMEECAQSIADLASLYQVDALDSAAIPASQVRTPNSVISSQYDETFLPTNNVPDHNHNSHHRVNTTYHDRQAPSHRQHAQAQLVTAYSTFILHVLHVLLHGKWDAVSMLDNTDGWIPSVGFMKCASHAIAASDAMSRILACDPELSFMPYLFGIYLLHGSFILLLFADRMPQLGLNESVEKACEIIIRAHEVCVVTLSTEFQSIALLPCYQVCLPTDAPDLNL
;
A
#
# COMPACT_ATOMS: atom_id res chain seq x y z
N MET A 1 -18.85 8.36 6.35
CA MET A 1 -18.41 8.52 4.94
C MET A 1 -19.45 7.85 4.04
N GLY A 2 -20.03 8.58 3.09
CA GLY A 2 -21.18 8.11 2.29
C GLY A 2 -20.90 6.94 1.33
N LEU A 3 -19.63 6.52 1.22
CA LEU A 3 -19.18 5.44 0.34
C LEU A 3 -19.80 4.07 0.71
N ASN A 4 -20.11 3.83 1.99
CA ASN A 4 -20.66 2.55 2.47
C ASN A 4 -22.10 2.27 1.94
N ARG A 5 -22.80 3.31 1.46
CA ARG A 5 -24.12 3.18 0.80
C ARG A 5 -24.03 2.96 -0.72
N GLU A 6 -22.82 3.01 -1.28
CA GLU A 6 -22.61 3.02 -2.72
C GLU A 6 -22.53 1.62 -3.34
N ASP A 7 -22.21 0.61 -2.53
CA ASP A 7 -22.10 -0.80 -2.93
C ASP A 7 -23.38 -1.60 -2.60
N THR A 8 -24.17 -1.15 -1.62
CA THR A 8 -25.44 -1.79 -1.22
C THR A 8 -26.59 -1.55 -2.20
N SER A 9 -26.45 -0.59 -3.11
CA SER A 9 -27.45 -0.31 -4.15
C SER A 9 -27.46 -1.33 -5.30
N GLU A 10 -26.43 -2.17 -5.44
CA GLU A 10 -26.41 -3.21 -6.48
C GLU A 10 -27.37 -4.37 -6.16
N ASP A 11 -27.67 -4.62 -4.88
CA ASP A 11 -28.50 -5.76 -4.43
C ASP A 11 -29.95 -5.38 -4.05
N ASN A 12 -30.32 -4.09 -4.07
CA ASN A 12 -31.66 -3.67 -3.67
C ASN A 12 -32.25 -2.58 -4.60
N PRO A 13 -33.18 -2.92 -5.50
CA PRO A 13 -33.77 -1.96 -6.45
C PRO A 13 -34.60 -0.85 -5.77
N SER A 14 -34.89 -0.95 -4.47
CA SER A 14 -35.54 0.11 -3.70
C SER A 14 -34.57 1.15 -3.10
N ALA A 15 -33.25 0.95 -3.18
CA ALA A 15 -32.24 1.89 -2.68
C ALA A 15 -31.76 2.91 -3.73
N ALA A 16 -32.19 2.76 -4.99
CA ALA A 16 -31.91 3.68 -6.09
C ALA A 16 -32.60 5.06 -5.93
N GLU A 17 -33.38 5.29 -4.88
CA GLU A 17 -34.19 6.50 -4.67
C GLU A 17 -33.42 7.75 -4.20
N ALA A 18 -32.09 7.75 -4.17
CA ALA A 18 -31.30 8.96 -3.86
C ALA A 18 -30.70 9.66 -5.10
N ILE A 19 -31.27 9.44 -6.29
CA ILE A 19 -30.86 10.09 -7.56
C ILE A 19 -31.86 11.18 -7.95
N ILE A 20 -32.26 12.05 -7.04
CA ILE A 20 -32.98 13.26 -7.43
C ILE A 20 -31.93 14.35 -7.66
N CYS A 21 -31.58 14.57 -8.93
CA CYS A 21 -30.77 15.71 -9.31
C CYS A 21 -31.53 16.99 -8.94
N THR A 22 -31.10 17.69 -7.89
CA THR A 22 -31.74 18.93 -7.43
C THR A 22 -31.41 20.15 -8.31
N GLY A 23 -30.67 19.96 -9.40
CA GLY A 23 -30.08 21.04 -10.19
C GLY A 23 -28.94 21.72 -9.42
N GLY A 24 -27.81 21.98 -10.10
CA GLY A 24 -26.76 22.82 -9.53
C GLY A 24 -27.24 24.27 -9.42
N SER A 25 -26.83 24.98 -8.37
CA SER A 25 -27.00 26.44 -8.33
C SER A 25 -25.93 27.09 -9.22
N ALA A 26 -26.12 28.34 -9.63
CA ALA A 26 -25.15 29.09 -10.45
C ALA A 26 -23.73 29.14 -9.83
N ASN A 27 -23.59 28.88 -8.52
CA ASN A 27 -22.32 28.91 -7.79
C ASN A 27 -21.83 27.53 -7.30
N SER A 28 -22.55 26.42 -7.56
CA SER A 28 -22.12 25.09 -7.14
C SER A 28 -22.64 23.98 -8.08
N PRO A 29 -21.75 23.20 -8.72
CA PRO A 29 -22.16 22.11 -9.61
C PRO A 29 -22.84 20.97 -8.85
N CYS A 30 -23.84 20.30 -9.45
CA CYS A 30 -24.49 19.14 -8.83
C CYS A 30 -23.48 18.02 -8.56
N GLY A 31 -23.36 17.58 -7.31
CA GLY A 31 -22.52 16.44 -6.92
C GLY A 31 -23.11 15.06 -7.26
N CYS A 32 -24.23 15.02 -7.96
CA CYS A 32 -24.90 13.79 -8.36
C CYS A 32 -24.15 13.08 -9.50
N ARG A 33 -24.08 11.73 -9.44
CA ARG A 33 -23.28 10.90 -10.36
C ARG A 33 -23.55 11.15 -11.84
N PRO A 34 -24.81 11.29 -12.31
CA PRO A 34 -25.06 11.55 -13.73
C PRO A 34 -24.53 12.92 -14.18
N CYS A 35 -24.61 13.94 -13.32
CA CYS A 35 -24.06 15.26 -13.64
C CYS A 35 -22.54 15.30 -13.53
N GLU A 36 -21.94 14.48 -12.67
CA GLU A 36 -20.50 14.31 -12.60
C GLU A 36 -19.98 13.59 -13.84
N ALA A 37 -20.58 12.47 -14.24
CA ALA A 37 -20.30 11.75 -15.47
C ALA A 37 -20.38 12.66 -16.70
N ALA A 38 -21.43 13.47 -16.80
CA ALA A 38 -21.57 14.44 -17.89
C ALA A 38 -20.49 15.55 -17.87
N ARG A 39 -19.96 15.92 -16.70
CA ARG A 39 -18.90 16.95 -16.58
C ARG A 39 -17.51 16.40 -16.84
N THR A 40 -17.22 15.20 -16.38
CA THR A 40 -15.88 14.59 -16.47
C THR A 40 -15.71 13.77 -17.74
N GLY A 41 -16.82 13.39 -18.39
CA GLY A 41 -16.79 12.44 -19.51
C GLY A 41 -16.42 11.02 -19.07
N LEU A 42 -16.65 10.68 -17.79
CA LEU A 42 -16.37 9.34 -17.25
C LEU A 42 -17.67 8.56 -17.07
N THR A 43 -17.57 7.24 -17.10
CA THR A 43 -18.71 6.37 -16.80
C THR A 43 -19.04 6.40 -15.30
N ILE A 44 -20.30 6.12 -14.93
CA ILE A 44 -20.70 6.06 -13.51
C ILE A 44 -19.87 5.01 -12.72
N PRO A 45 -19.62 3.79 -13.23
CA PRO A 45 -18.76 2.81 -12.57
C PRO A 45 -17.32 3.29 -12.39
N GLU A 46 -16.78 4.02 -13.36
CA GLU A 46 -15.44 4.60 -13.29
C GLU A 46 -15.37 5.67 -12.18
N ILE A 47 -16.36 6.57 -12.09
CA ILE A 47 -16.46 7.54 -10.98
C ILE A 47 -16.51 6.85 -9.61
N GLN A 48 -17.27 5.76 -9.49
CA GLN A 48 -17.32 4.98 -8.24
C GLN A 48 -15.96 4.38 -7.89
N GLU A 49 -15.27 3.83 -8.88
CA GLU A 49 -13.96 3.23 -8.68
C GLU A 49 -12.87 4.27 -8.37
N GLU A 50 -12.89 5.45 -9.01
CA GLU A 50 -12.02 6.58 -8.66
C GLU A 50 -12.17 6.97 -7.20
N ARG A 51 -13.41 7.14 -6.73
CA ARG A 51 -13.69 7.52 -5.33
C ARG A 51 -13.22 6.44 -4.35
N ARG A 52 -13.40 5.17 -4.69
CA ARG A 52 -12.93 4.03 -3.90
C ARG A 52 -11.39 4.02 -3.82
N ARG A 53 -10.70 4.19 -4.94
CA ARG A 53 -9.23 4.28 -5.01
C ARG A 53 -8.70 5.45 -4.19
N VAL A 54 -9.33 6.63 -4.30
CA VAL A 54 -8.98 7.81 -3.49
C VAL A 54 -9.14 7.53 -1.99
N PHE A 55 -10.24 6.89 -1.58
CA PHE A 55 -10.43 6.51 -0.18
C PHE A 55 -9.30 5.60 0.32
N TRP A 56 -8.99 4.53 -0.42
CA TRP A 56 -7.94 3.59 -0.03
C TRP A 56 -6.54 4.21 -0.07
N LEU A 57 -6.30 5.18 -0.95
CA LEU A 57 -5.06 5.95 -0.95
C LEU A 57 -4.93 6.80 0.32
N ILE A 58 -6.00 7.46 0.74
CA ILE A 58 -6.03 8.24 1.99
C ILE A 58 -5.88 7.30 3.19
N PHE A 59 -6.50 6.11 3.16
CA PHE A 59 -6.30 5.07 4.18
C PHE A 59 -4.81 4.72 4.32
N CYS A 60 -4.12 4.42 3.21
CA CYS A 60 -2.68 4.14 3.23
C CYS A 60 -1.89 5.34 3.81
N LEU A 61 -2.20 6.56 3.39
CA LEU A 61 -1.51 7.76 3.85
C LEU A 61 -1.72 8.00 5.36
N ASP A 62 -2.93 7.76 5.89
CA ASP A 62 -3.23 7.89 7.32
C ASP A 62 -2.27 7.03 8.17
N ARG A 63 -2.01 5.78 7.77
CA ARG A 63 -1.08 4.89 8.49
C ARG A 63 0.36 5.39 8.44
N HIS A 64 0.80 5.91 7.30
CA HIS A 64 2.16 6.48 7.17
C HIS A 64 2.34 7.72 8.05
N LEU A 65 1.35 8.62 8.04
CA LEU A 65 1.39 9.82 8.87
C LEU A 65 1.31 9.46 10.36
N ALA A 66 0.47 8.48 10.72
CA ALA A 66 0.37 7.98 12.08
C ALA A 66 1.69 7.37 12.57
N LEU A 67 2.39 6.60 11.73
CA LEU A 67 3.73 6.08 12.03
C LEU A 67 4.74 7.23 12.17
N SER A 68 4.82 8.12 11.17
CA SER A 68 5.82 9.20 11.08
C SER A 68 5.74 10.19 12.24
N TYR A 69 4.52 10.56 12.65
CA TYR A 69 4.29 11.53 13.72
C TYR A 69 4.05 10.87 15.07
N ASN A 70 4.14 9.54 15.15
CA ASN A 70 3.67 8.79 16.31
C ASN A 70 2.31 9.35 16.76
N ALA A 71 1.32 9.38 15.84
CA ALA A 71 -0.05 9.84 16.07
C ALA A 71 -1.09 8.69 16.02
N PRO A 72 -2.29 8.83 16.60
CA PRO A 72 -3.38 7.86 16.45
C PRO A 72 -3.89 7.78 15.00
N LEU A 73 -4.36 6.59 14.58
CA LEU A 73 -5.08 6.40 13.31
C LEU A 73 -6.35 7.24 13.29
N ARG A 74 -6.67 7.83 12.13
CA ARG A 74 -7.91 8.61 11.95
C ARG A 74 -8.98 7.82 11.22
N ILE A 75 -8.58 6.93 10.33
CA ILE A 75 -9.51 6.02 9.64
C ILE A 75 -9.35 4.67 10.31
N LEU A 76 -10.39 4.16 10.95
CA LEU A 76 -10.35 2.86 11.63
C LEU A 76 -10.82 1.75 10.68
N ASP A 77 -10.30 0.55 10.86
CA ASP A 77 -10.58 -0.59 9.99
C ASP A 77 -12.06 -1.04 10.06
N ASP A 78 -12.74 -0.84 11.20
CA ASP A 78 -14.17 -1.14 11.35
C ASP A 78 -15.08 -0.19 10.55
N GLU A 79 -14.59 1.01 10.24
CA GLU A 79 -15.27 1.98 9.38
C GLU A 79 -15.13 1.67 7.88
N CYS A 80 -14.16 0.82 7.51
CA CYS A 80 -13.84 0.44 6.13
C CYS A 80 -14.81 -0.62 5.57
N GLN A 81 -16.08 -0.27 5.46
CA GLN A 81 -17.15 -1.13 4.90
C GLN A 81 -17.23 -0.95 3.37
N LEU A 82 -16.12 -1.22 2.67
CA LEU A 82 -15.94 -0.99 1.24
C LEU A 82 -15.23 -2.18 0.60
N TYR A 83 -15.54 -2.49 -0.67
CA TYR A 83 -14.71 -3.43 -1.42
C TYR A 83 -13.31 -2.87 -1.66
N ALA A 84 -12.32 -3.77 -1.70
CA ALA A 84 -10.97 -3.48 -2.15
C ALA A 84 -10.99 -2.94 -3.60
N PRO A 85 -10.04 -2.06 -3.99
CA PRO A 85 -9.95 -1.53 -5.35
C PRO A 85 -9.86 -2.64 -6.41
N LEU A 86 -10.41 -2.38 -7.58
CA LEU A 86 -10.17 -3.19 -8.76
C LEU A 86 -8.69 -3.15 -9.14
N SER A 87 -8.20 -4.25 -9.73
CA SER A 87 -6.88 -4.26 -10.36
C SER A 87 -6.80 -3.21 -11.47
N ASP A 88 -5.59 -2.74 -11.79
CA ASP A 88 -5.42 -1.70 -12.81
C ASP A 88 -5.97 -2.12 -14.17
N GLN A 89 -5.82 -3.40 -14.55
CA GLN A 89 -6.41 -3.94 -15.78
C GLN A 89 -7.95 -3.92 -15.75
N ALA A 90 -8.56 -4.25 -14.60
CA ALA A 90 -10.01 -4.25 -14.47
C ALA A 90 -10.57 -2.82 -14.49
N TRP A 91 -9.87 -1.86 -13.88
CA TRP A 91 -10.20 -0.45 -13.92
C TRP A 91 -10.07 0.14 -15.33
N GLU A 92 -8.97 -0.08 -16.03
CA GLU A 92 -8.77 0.35 -17.43
C GLU A 92 -9.86 -0.20 -18.36
N SER A 93 -10.37 -1.40 -18.07
CA SER A 93 -11.46 -2.00 -18.85
C SER A 93 -12.81 -1.29 -18.69
N LEU A 94 -13.00 -0.44 -17.67
CA LEU A 94 -14.21 0.35 -17.48
C LEU A 94 -14.32 1.44 -18.54
N SER A 95 -13.21 2.10 -18.86
CA SER A 95 -13.17 3.18 -19.86
C SER A 95 -13.40 2.65 -21.29
N LEU A 96 -13.07 1.39 -21.56
CA LEU A 96 -13.31 0.75 -22.87
C LEU A 96 -14.78 0.46 -23.20
N LEU A 97 -15.69 0.61 -22.22
CA LEU A 97 -17.12 0.43 -22.42
C LEU A 97 -17.79 1.61 -23.16
N GLU A 98 -17.05 2.68 -23.45
CA GLU A 98 -17.55 3.92 -24.09
C GLU A 98 -17.73 3.85 -25.62
N HIS A 99 -17.50 2.72 -26.29
CA HIS A 99 -17.64 2.62 -27.75
C HIS A 99 -18.80 1.73 -28.24
N PRO A 100 -20.06 2.21 -28.16
CA PRO A 100 -21.17 1.62 -28.92
C PRO A 100 -21.22 2.06 -30.40
N ALA A 101 -20.31 2.93 -30.87
CA ALA A 101 -20.40 3.53 -32.21
C ALA A 101 -19.96 2.61 -33.39
N ALA A 102 -19.44 1.41 -33.12
CA ALA A 102 -19.07 0.44 -34.17
C ALA A 102 -19.87 -0.88 -34.12
N ALA A 103 -20.82 -1.01 -33.19
CA ALA A 103 -21.73 -2.15 -33.15
C ALA A 103 -23.08 -1.73 -33.75
N SER A 104 -23.10 -1.54 -35.07
CA SER A 104 -24.37 -1.52 -35.79
C SER A 104 -25.06 -2.87 -35.58
N ASP A 105 -26.25 -2.80 -35.00
CA ASP A 105 -27.30 -3.81 -35.10
C ASP A 105 -27.06 -5.12 -34.35
N SER A 106 -27.11 -5.06 -33.02
CA SER A 106 -27.69 -6.11 -32.18
C SER A 106 -27.90 -5.56 -30.77
N THR A 107 -29.15 -5.52 -30.33
CA THR A 107 -29.57 -5.33 -28.94
C THR A 107 -28.97 -6.42 -28.07
N ARG A 108 -27.70 -6.28 -27.67
CA ARG A 108 -27.13 -7.04 -26.56
C ARG A 108 -27.54 -6.31 -25.30
N VAL A 109 -28.63 -6.80 -24.71
CA VAL A 109 -28.85 -6.69 -23.27
C VAL A 109 -27.51 -7.01 -22.61
N VAL A 110 -26.89 -6.03 -21.97
CA VAL A 110 -25.72 -6.26 -21.13
C VAL A 110 -26.23 -7.16 -20.02
N ASP A 111 -25.90 -8.43 -20.10
CA ASP A 111 -26.32 -9.43 -19.11
C ASP A 111 -25.68 -9.04 -17.78
N GLU A 112 -26.50 -8.69 -16.78
CA GLU A 112 -26.09 -8.31 -15.41
C GLU A 112 -25.17 -9.37 -14.77
N SER A 113 -25.21 -10.60 -15.30
CA SER A 113 -24.31 -11.71 -14.97
C SER A 113 -22.81 -11.40 -15.20
N GLN A 114 -22.43 -10.56 -16.17
CA GLN A 114 -21.02 -10.20 -16.43
C GLN A 114 -20.50 -9.15 -15.45
N GLN A 115 -21.37 -8.30 -14.89
CA GLN A 115 -21.01 -7.36 -13.83
C GLN A 115 -20.87 -8.07 -12.49
N GLN A 116 -21.79 -9.00 -12.18
CA GLN A 116 -21.70 -9.86 -11.00
C GLN A 116 -20.49 -10.81 -11.03
N GLN A 117 -20.05 -11.28 -12.20
CA GLN A 117 -18.80 -12.05 -12.31
C GLN A 117 -17.52 -11.22 -12.11
N ARG A 118 -17.55 -9.89 -12.32
CA ARG A 118 -16.41 -9.00 -12.00
C ARG A 118 -16.33 -8.65 -10.50
N SER A 119 -17.45 -8.73 -9.79
CA SER A 119 -17.55 -8.47 -8.34
C SER A 119 -17.42 -9.74 -7.49
N GLY A 120 -17.72 -10.92 -8.05
CA GLY A 120 -17.64 -12.23 -7.39
C GLY A 120 -16.21 -12.68 -7.11
N GLY A 121 -15.62 -12.15 -6.04
CA GLY A 121 -14.25 -12.42 -5.61
C GLY A 121 -13.53 -11.21 -5.02
N ARG A 122 -14.15 -10.02 -5.09
CA ARG A 122 -13.59 -8.83 -4.44
C ARG A 122 -13.68 -8.96 -2.92
N MET A 123 -12.56 -8.79 -2.25
CA MET A 123 -12.54 -8.78 -0.81
C MET A 123 -13.24 -7.52 -0.29
N PHE A 124 -14.10 -7.72 0.72
CA PHE A 124 -14.81 -6.66 1.42
C PHE A 124 -14.06 -6.35 2.72
N GLY A 125 -13.77 -5.07 2.97
CA GLY A 125 -12.94 -4.64 4.09
C GLY A 125 -11.46 -4.48 3.75
N ALA A 126 -10.67 -4.16 4.78
CA ALA A 126 -9.24 -3.94 4.63
C ALA A 126 -8.51 -5.27 4.35
N PRO A 127 -7.81 -5.40 3.20
CA PRO A 127 -7.11 -6.62 2.83
C PRO A 127 -5.89 -6.84 3.72
N THR A 128 -5.46 -8.09 3.94
CA THR A 128 -4.19 -8.42 4.60
C THR A 128 -3.27 -9.31 3.76
N LYS A 129 -3.71 -9.73 2.58
CA LYS A 129 -2.94 -10.59 1.65
C LYS A 129 -2.61 -9.85 0.37
N VAL A 130 -1.38 -10.01 -0.10
CA VAL A 130 -0.93 -9.53 -1.40
C VAL A 130 -1.54 -10.41 -2.49
N ILE A 131 -2.26 -9.81 -3.43
CA ILE A 131 -3.00 -10.55 -4.46
C ILE A 131 -2.52 -10.26 -5.89
N GLY A 132 -1.60 -9.31 -6.07
CA GLY A 132 -1.19 -8.86 -7.39
C GLY A 132 -0.08 -7.82 -7.35
N THR A 133 0.24 -7.28 -8.52
CA THR A 133 1.35 -6.33 -8.71
C THR A 133 0.90 -4.87 -8.80
N GLY A 134 -0.40 -4.59 -8.85
CA GLY A 134 -0.96 -3.24 -8.80
C GLY A 134 -0.78 -2.59 -7.43
N PHE A 135 -0.74 -1.26 -7.37
CA PHE A 135 -0.45 -0.52 -6.13
C PHE A 135 -1.31 -0.97 -4.95
N PHE A 136 -2.64 -1.03 -5.12
CA PHE A 136 -3.56 -1.45 -4.07
C PHE A 136 -3.52 -2.96 -3.79
N GLU A 137 -3.01 -3.78 -4.71
CA GLU A 137 -2.98 -5.23 -4.56
C GLU A 137 -1.83 -5.71 -3.66
N TYR A 138 -0.71 -4.97 -3.63
CA TYR A 138 0.42 -5.29 -2.76
C TYR A 138 0.55 -4.35 -1.56
N PHE A 139 0.29 -3.06 -1.75
CA PHE A 139 0.62 -2.06 -0.74
C PHE A 139 -0.47 -1.93 0.33
N LEU A 140 -1.74 -2.00 -0.08
CA LEU A 140 -2.86 -1.87 0.84
C LEU A 140 -2.83 -2.96 1.94
N PRO A 141 -2.55 -4.25 1.65
CA PRO A 141 -2.32 -5.29 2.67
C PRO A 141 -1.30 -4.90 3.74
N LEU A 142 -0.15 -4.37 3.33
CA LEU A 142 0.91 -3.94 4.24
C LEU A 142 0.45 -2.77 5.11
N MET A 143 -0.40 -1.89 4.56
CA MET A 143 -0.94 -0.75 5.30
C MET A 143 -2.01 -1.13 6.30
N THR A 144 -2.82 -2.15 6.01
CA THR A 144 -3.74 -2.74 6.99
C THR A 144 -2.96 -3.27 8.18
N ILE A 145 -1.93 -4.09 7.92
CA ILE A 145 -1.07 -4.67 8.97
C ILE A 145 -0.34 -3.57 9.76
N LEU A 146 0.17 -2.52 9.09
CA LEU A 146 0.78 -1.38 9.77
C LEU A 146 -0.24 -0.70 10.72
N GLY A 147 -1.51 -0.62 10.33
CA GLY A 147 -2.60 -0.14 11.18
C GLY A 147 -2.72 -0.94 12.48
N ASP A 148 -2.75 -2.27 12.37
CA ASP A 148 -2.80 -3.17 13.53
C ASP A 148 -1.61 -2.96 14.46
N VAL A 149 -0.40 -2.86 13.88
CA VAL A 149 0.85 -2.63 14.62
C VAL A 149 0.81 -1.28 15.34
N ILE A 150 0.36 -0.20 14.68
CA ILE A 150 0.19 1.13 15.30
C ILE A 150 -0.80 1.05 16.46
N GLN A 151 -1.95 0.41 16.25
CA GLN A 151 -3.00 0.33 17.27
C GLN A 151 -2.52 -0.45 18.49
N LEU A 152 -1.83 -1.59 18.29
CA LEU A 152 -1.25 -2.37 19.35
C LEU A 152 -0.16 -1.60 20.10
N HIS A 153 0.75 -0.93 19.37
CA HIS A 153 1.77 -0.07 19.97
C HIS A 153 1.14 0.98 20.88
N ARG A 154 0.06 1.63 20.45
CA ARG A 154 -0.65 2.63 21.26
C ARG A 154 -1.29 2.05 22.51
N GLN A 155 -1.90 0.88 22.39
CA GLN A 155 -2.49 0.19 23.53
C GLN A 155 -1.41 -0.18 24.56
N LYS A 156 -0.26 -0.70 24.11
CA LYS A 156 0.90 -1.01 24.96
C LYS A 156 1.48 0.24 25.63
N SER A 157 1.56 1.35 24.91
CA SER A 157 2.10 2.63 25.40
C SER A 157 1.10 3.44 26.24
N HIS A 158 -0.16 3.02 26.35
CA HIS A 158 -1.16 3.78 27.08
C HIS A 158 -0.94 3.69 28.61
N PRO A 159 -0.83 4.81 29.36
CA PRO A 159 -0.44 4.80 30.77
C PRO A 159 -1.29 3.93 31.72
N ARG A 160 -2.59 3.79 31.42
CA ARG A 160 -3.53 2.96 32.20
C ARG A 160 -3.73 1.55 31.64
N PHE A 161 -4.00 1.42 30.34
CA PHE A 161 -4.32 0.14 29.70
C PHE A 161 -3.10 -0.72 29.35
N GLY A 162 -1.92 -0.14 29.13
CA GLY A 162 -0.69 -0.89 28.86
C GLY A 162 -0.32 -1.82 30.00
N ASN A 163 -0.47 -1.35 31.25
CA ASN A 163 -0.19 -2.13 32.46
C ASN A 163 -1.21 -3.25 32.72
N MET A 164 -2.41 -3.18 32.13
CA MET A 164 -3.45 -4.21 32.29
C MET A 164 -3.19 -5.45 31.42
N ARG A 165 -2.39 -5.30 30.36
CA ARG A 165 -1.95 -6.41 29.50
C ARG A 165 -0.71 -7.13 30.02
N ARG A 166 -0.02 -6.58 31.02
CA ARG A 166 1.03 -7.34 31.71
C ARG A 166 0.37 -8.33 32.67
N PRO A 167 0.71 -9.63 32.61
CA PRO A 167 0.21 -10.60 33.57
C PRO A 167 0.54 -10.15 35.00
N ARG A 168 -0.45 -10.31 35.88
CA ARG A 168 -0.47 -9.74 37.23
C ARG A 168 0.36 -10.58 38.20
N ASN A 169 1.67 -10.64 38.02
CA ASN A 169 2.58 -11.32 38.95
C ASN A 169 3.43 -10.35 39.79
N SER A 170 2.88 -9.19 40.18
CA SER A 170 3.56 -8.30 41.15
C SER A 170 2.60 -7.46 42.00
N THR A 171 1.55 -8.09 42.56
CA THR A 171 0.92 -7.53 43.77
C THR A 171 0.72 -8.60 44.84
N SER A 172 1.82 -8.94 45.51
CA SER A 172 1.83 -9.17 46.96
C SER A 172 3.26 -8.94 47.43
N GLY A 173 3.41 -8.09 48.45
CA GLY A 173 4.70 -7.79 49.03
C GLY A 173 5.40 -9.02 49.60
N ASP A 174 6.65 -8.77 49.97
CA ASP A 174 7.52 -9.56 50.85
C ASP A 174 8.66 -10.35 50.15
N ILE A 175 9.86 -9.80 50.37
CA ILE A 175 11.13 -10.45 50.72
C ILE A 175 11.92 -11.16 49.60
N GLU A 176 13.10 -10.59 49.37
CA GLU A 176 14.38 -11.18 48.94
C GLU A 176 14.39 -12.65 48.50
N GLY A 177 14.83 -12.88 47.26
CA GLY A 177 15.29 -14.19 46.81
C GLY A 177 15.76 -14.14 45.37
N ASN A 178 17.03 -14.47 45.14
CA ASN A 178 17.60 -14.79 43.83
C ASN A 178 16.67 -15.74 43.08
N GLN A 179 15.97 -15.24 42.07
CA GLN A 179 15.34 -16.07 41.06
C GLN A 179 15.88 -15.57 39.72
N GLN A 180 16.67 -16.40 39.05
CA GLN A 180 16.85 -16.32 37.61
C GLN A 180 15.47 -16.05 37.00
N HIS A 181 15.28 -14.84 36.46
CA HIS A 181 14.13 -14.54 35.62
C HIS A 181 14.34 -15.35 34.33
N ASP A 182 13.90 -16.60 34.34
CA ASP A 182 13.48 -17.26 33.12
C ASP A 182 12.19 -16.54 32.68
N ASP A 183 12.38 -15.40 32.02
CA ASP A 183 11.32 -14.63 31.37
C ASP A 183 10.75 -15.47 30.22
N GLN A 184 9.84 -16.39 30.56
CA GLN A 184 8.82 -16.81 29.62
C GLN A 184 7.95 -15.57 29.37
N ASP A 185 8.36 -14.76 28.40
CA ASP A 185 7.55 -13.70 27.80
C ASP A 185 6.20 -14.33 27.43
N GLU A 186 5.19 -14.19 28.29
CA GLU A 186 3.84 -14.67 28.04
C GLU A 186 3.31 -13.96 26.79
N ASP A 187 3.20 -14.76 25.72
CA ASP A 187 2.52 -14.53 24.45
C ASP A 187 1.34 -13.54 24.56
N ASP A 188 1.57 -12.25 24.23
CA ASP A 188 0.48 -11.29 24.08
C ASP A 188 -0.40 -11.74 22.90
N PRO A 189 -1.66 -12.18 23.13
CA PRO A 189 -2.48 -12.78 22.08
C PRO A 189 -2.73 -11.82 20.91
N ALA A 190 -2.71 -10.50 21.15
CA ALA A 190 -2.79 -9.51 20.09
C ALA A 190 -1.51 -9.46 19.24
N THR A 191 -0.34 -9.62 19.86
CA THR A 191 0.94 -9.71 19.14
C THR A 191 0.95 -10.96 18.26
N ASN A 192 0.56 -12.12 18.80
CA ASN A 192 0.55 -13.39 18.06
C ASN A 192 -0.48 -13.40 16.92
N MET A 193 -1.63 -12.74 17.11
CA MET A 193 -2.59 -12.53 16.03
C MET A 193 -1.97 -11.74 14.87
N ILE A 194 -1.26 -10.64 15.17
CA ILE A 194 -0.60 -9.83 14.13
C ILE A 194 0.53 -10.61 13.46
N GLU A 195 1.34 -11.36 14.23
CA GLU A 195 2.37 -12.26 13.67
C GLU A 195 1.76 -13.27 12.69
N GLN A 196 0.63 -13.88 13.04
CA GLN A 196 -0.07 -14.79 12.14
C GLN A 196 -0.51 -14.10 10.85
N VAL A 197 -1.06 -12.89 10.95
CA VAL A 197 -1.47 -12.11 9.76
C VAL A 197 -0.25 -11.74 8.91
N MET A 198 0.88 -11.37 9.52
CA MET A 198 2.14 -11.12 8.82
C MET A 198 2.66 -12.37 8.11
N GLU A 199 2.56 -13.55 8.72
CA GLU A 199 2.96 -14.83 8.10
C GLU A 199 2.07 -15.17 6.90
N GLU A 200 0.76 -14.97 7.01
CA GLU A 200 -0.16 -15.15 5.88
C GLU A 200 0.14 -14.16 4.73
N CYS A 201 0.53 -12.93 5.07
CA CYS A 201 0.97 -11.94 4.10
C CYS A 201 2.30 -12.35 3.44
N ALA A 202 3.27 -12.83 4.23
CA ALA A 202 4.55 -13.35 3.73
C ALA A 202 4.33 -14.49 2.73
N GLN A 203 3.44 -15.44 3.07
CA GLN A 203 3.09 -16.53 2.17
C GLN A 203 2.46 -16.01 0.87
N SER A 204 1.57 -15.01 0.94
CA SER A 204 0.98 -14.42 -0.27
C SER A 204 2.00 -13.70 -1.17
N ILE A 205 3.04 -13.11 -0.58
CA ILE A 205 4.18 -12.52 -1.32
C ILE A 205 5.00 -13.63 -2.00
N ALA A 206 5.26 -14.74 -1.30
CA ALA A 206 5.98 -15.89 -1.85
C ALA A 206 5.19 -16.57 -2.99
N ASP A 207 3.87 -16.70 -2.84
CA ASP A 207 2.98 -17.23 -3.88
C ASP A 207 3.01 -16.34 -5.13
N LEU A 208 3.00 -15.01 -4.96
CA LEU A 208 3.15 -14.05 -6.06
C LEU A 208 4.52 -14.18 -6.73
N ALA A 209 5.60 -14.28 -5.95
CA ALA A 209 6.94 -14.48 -6.48
C ALA A 209 7.04 -15.78 -7.31
N SER A 210 6.44 -16.87 -6.82
CA SER A 210 6.39 -18.15 -7.54
C SER A 210 5.55 -18.06 -8.81
N LEU A 211 4.41 -17.35 -8.79
CA LEU A 211 3.53 -17.17 -9.95
C LEU A 211 4.28 -16.51 -11.11
N TYR A 212 5.15 -15.54 -10.79
CA TYR A 212 5.96 -14.80 -11.76
C TYR A 212 7.40 -15.32 -11.88
N GLN A 213 7.75 -16.44 -11.25
CA GLN A 213 9.09 -17.05 -11.31
C GLN A 213 10.23 -16.05 -11.02
N VAL A 214 10.06 -15.21 -10.01
CA VAL A 214 11.00 -14.13 -9.65
C VAL A 214 12.42 -14.67 -9.43
N ASP A 215 12.56 -15.75 -8.66
CA ASP A 215 13.86 -16.34 -8.28
C ASP A 215 14.57 -17.08 -9.44
N ALA A 216 13.85 -17.41 -10.52
CA ALA A 216 14.42 -18.18 -11.63
C ALA A 216 15.35 -17.36 -12.55
N LEU A 217 15.40 -16.03 -12.38
CA LEU A 217 16.04 -15.09 -13.31
C LEU A 217 16.87 -14.00 -12.62
N ASP A 218 17.40 -14.25 -11.41
CA ASP A 218 18.21 -13.35 -10.55
C ASP A 218 19.43 -12.65 -11.21
N SER A 219 19.65 -12.82 -12.52
CA SER A 219 20.75 -12.23 -13.31
C SER A 219 20.31 -11.24 -14.40
N ALA A 220 19.01 -10.97 -14.60
CA ALA A 220 18.56 -10.02 -15.61
C ALA A 220 18.33 -8.63 -15.00
N ALA A 221 19.30 -7.72 -15.15
CA ALA A 221 19.13 -6.32 -14.78
C ALA A 221 17.96 -5.70 -15.57
N ILE A 222 16.99 -5.10 -14.88
CA ILE A 222 15.86 -4.40 -15.50
C ILE A 222 16.36 -3.06 -16.04
N PRO A 223 16.14 -2.70 -17.32
CA PRO A 223 16.49 -1.39 -17.84
C PRO A 223 15.70 -0.28 -17.12
N ALA A 224 16.36 0.80 -16.70
CA ALA A 224 15.76 1.95 -16.00
C ALA A 224 14.55 2.59 -16.74
N SER A 225 14.42 2.37 -18.05
CA SER A 225 13.26 2.80 -18.84
C SER A 225 11.96 2.06 -18.53
N GLN A 226 12.01 0.93 -17.82
CA GLN A 226 10.86 0.06 -17.53
C GLN A 226 10.33 0.18 -16.09
N VAL A 227 11.03 0.93 -15.21
CA VAL A 227 10.74 1.07 -13.77
C VAL A 227 9.82 2.26 -13.45
N ARG A 228 9.48 3.12 -14.43
CA ARG A 228 8.56 4.24 -14.17
C ARG A 228 7.20 3.74 -13.69
N THR A 229 6.73 4.36 -12.61
CA THR A 229 5.33 4.32 -12.16
C THR A 229 4.37 4.48 -13.34
N PRO A 230 3.15 3.91 -13.29
CA PRO A 230 2.12 4.23 -14.25
C PRO A 230 1.70 5.69 -14.00
N ASN A 231 2.41 6.64 -14.61
CA ASN A 231 1.75 7.85 -15.03
C ASN A 231 0.71 7.40 -16.04
N SER A 232 -0.55 7.68 -15.74
CA SER A 232 -1.67 7.71 -16.67
C SER A 232 -1.18 7.86 -18.10
N VAL A 233 -1.40 6.84 -18.92
CA VAL A 233 -1.12 6.86 -20.35
C VAL A 233 -2.09 7.85 -20.98
N ILE A 234 -1.77 9.14 -20.90
CA ILE A 234 -2.33 10.13 -21.81
C ILE A 234 -1.63 9.87 -23.14
N SER A 235 -2.40 9.22 -24.02
CA SER A 235 -2.25 9.14 -25.47
C SER A 235 -1.02 9.86 -26.06
N SER A 236 -0.09 9.06 -26.59
CA SER A 236 0.80 9.50 -27.65
C SER A 236 1.02 8.38 -28.66
N GLN A 237 -0.07 7.97 -29.32
CA GLN A 237 0.02 7.47 -30.69
C GLN A 237 -0.29 8.63 -31.64
N TYR A 238 0.71 9.49 -31.83
CA TYR A 238 0.78 10.32 -33.03
C TYR A 238 2.09 9.93 -33.71
N ASP A 239 1.99 8.92 -34.56
CA ASP A 239 3.04 8.56 -35.50
C ASP A 239 3.09 9.67 -36.55
N GLU A 240 4.01 10.63 -36.38
CA GLU A 240 4.24 11.70 -37.35
C GLU A 240 5.32 11.25 -38.33
N THR A 241 4.96 10.37 -39.26
CA THR A 241 5.68 10.25 -40.53
C THR A 241 4.75 9.78 -41.63
N PHE A 242 4.37 10.68 -42.54
CA PHE A 242 4.48 10.57 -44.00
C PHE A 242 3.46 11.47 -44.72
N LEU A 243 3.99 12.40 -45.52
CA LEU A 243 3.31 13.33 -46.41
C LEU A 243 2.59 12.61 -47.58
N PRO A 244 1.56 13.23 -48.20
CA PRO A 244 0.70 12.55 -49.18
C PRO A 244 1.14 12.82 -50.63
N THR A 245 1.09 11.79 -51.48
CA THR A 245 0.87 11.96 -52.93
C THR A 245 -0.05 10.88 -53.49
N ASN A 246 -1.02 11.34 -54.29
CA ASN A 246 -2.09 10.58 -54.93
C ASN A 246 -1.58 9.62 -56.04
N ASN A 247 -2.23 8.46 -56.20
CA ASN A 247 -2.93 8.01 -57.43
C ASN A 247 -3.24 6.48 -57.46
N VAL A 248 -4.53 6.16 -57.54
CA VAL A 248 -5.34 5.08 -58.20
C VAL A 248 -4.64 3.89 -58.95
N PRO A 249 -5.36 2.78 -59.32
CA PRO A 249 -5.75 1.56 -58.56
C PRO A 249 -5.20 0.24 -59.20
N ASP A 250 -5.28 -0.92 -58.51
CA ASP A 250 -5.89 -2.15 -59.06
C ASP A 250 -5.75 -3.43 -58.19
N HIS A 251 -6.73 -4.34 -58.37
CA HIS A 251 -6.71 -5.81 -58.20
C HIS A 251 -6.87 -6.48 -56.81
N ASN A 252 -8.15 -6.70 -56.47
CA ASN A 252 -8.81 -8.00 -56.21
C ASN A 252 -7.93 -9.22 -55.84
N HIS A 253 -8.00 -9.71 -54.58
CA HIS A 253 -7.99 -11.15 -54.28
C HIS A 253 -8.65 -11.47 -52.92
N ASN A 254 -9.70 -12.29 -53.00
CA ASN A 254 -10.34 -13.02 -51.90
C ASN A 254 -9.32 -13.90 -51.16
N SER A 255 -9.30 -13.85 -49.83
CA SER A 255 -8.99 -15.04 -49.04
C SER A 255 -9.71 -15.00 -47.68
N HIS A 256 -10.68 -15.90 -47.55
CA HIS A 256 -11.33 -16.22 -46.30
C HIS A 256 -10.37 -17.03 -45.41
N HIS A 257 -9.75 -16.39 -44.41
CA HIS A 257 -9.19 -17.12 -43.27
C HIS A 257 -10.03 -16.91 -42.02
N ARG A 258 -10.93 -17.86 -41.80
CA ARG A 258 -11.66 -18.09 -40.56
C ARG A 258 -10.68 -18.59 -39.50
N VAL A 259 -10.28 -17.73 -38.57
CA VAL A 259 -9.56 -18.14 -37.37
C VAL A 259 -10.61 -18.38 -36.28
N ASN A 260 -10.88 -19.66 -35.99
CA ASN A 260 -11.62 -20.07 -34.81
C ASN A 260 -10.70 -19.86 -33.59
N THR A 261 -10.97 -18.83 -32.78
CA THR A 261 -10.36 -18.68 -31.46
C THR A 261 -11.16 -19.50 -30.44
N THR A 262 -10.51 -20.54 -29.91
CA THR A 262 -10.99 -21.33 -28.77
C THR A 262 -10.02 -21.15 -27.61
N TYR A 263 -10.59 -20.66 -26.51
CA TYR A 263 -10.21 -20.60 -25.10
C TYR A 263 -8.89 -21.22 -24.58
N HIS A 264 -8.30 -20.42 -23.66
CA HIS A 264 -7.33 -20.73 -22.59
C HIS A 264 -5.94 -21.22 -22.98
N ASP A 265 -5.10 -20.28 -23.41
CA ASP A 265 -3.65 -20.42 -23.26
C ASP A 265 -3.19 -19.59 -22.07
N ARG A 266 -2.53 -20.22 -21.08
CA ARG A 266 -1.84 -19.53 -19.99
C ARG A 266 -0.63 -18.83 -20.61
N GLN A 267 -0.83 -17.64 -21.13
CA GLN A 267 0.25 -16.82 -21.68
C GLN A 267 1.32 -16.62 -20.59
N ALA A 268 2.57 -16.94 -20.92
CA ALA A 268 3.71 -16.62 -20.07
C ALA A 268 3.69 -15.12 -19.75
N PRO A 269 4.00 -14.70 -18.51
CA PRO A 269 3.94 -13.30 -18.15
C PRO A 269 4.87 -12.48 -19.05
N SER A 270 4.43 -11.28 -19.42
CA SER A 270 5.28 -10.38 -20.21
C SER A 270 6.52 -9.97 -19.41
N HIS A 271 7.63 -9.66 -20.07
CA HIS A 271 8.87 -9.19 -19.42
C HIS A 271 8.63 -8.02 -18.44
N ARG A 272 7.70 -7.12 -18.78
CA ARG A 272 7.31 -5.98 -17.93
C ARG A 272 6.59 -6.44 -16.65
N GLN A 273 5.70 -7.41 -16.75
CA GLN A 273 5.00 -7.96 -15.58
C GLN A 273 5.96 -8.71 -14.66
N HIS A 274 6.93 -9.43 -15.21
CA HIS A 274 8.00 -10.05 -14.42
C HIS A 274 8.84 -9.01 -13.66
N ALA A 275 9.33 -7.98 -14.35
CA ALA A 275 10.08 -6.88 -13.74
C ALA A 275 9.29 -6.19 -12.62
N GLN A 276 8.00 -5.92 -12.85
CA GLN A 276 7.12 -5.35 -11.84
C GLN A 276 6.90 -6.30 -10.64
N ALA A 277 6.74 -7.60 -10.87
CA ALA A 277 6.63 -8.59 -9.81
C ALA A 277 7.92 -8.69 -8.98
N GLN A 278 9.10 -8.59 -9.60
CA GLN A 278 10.38 -8.54 -8.88
C GLN A 278 10.44 -7.32 -7.94
N LEU A 279 10.06 -6.14 -8.42
CA LEU A 279 10.00 -4.93 -7.60
C LEU A 279 8.99 -5.10 -6.44
N VAL A 280 7.75 -5.47 -6.76
CA VAL A 280 6.67 -5.61 -5.77
C VAL A 280 7.04 -6.61 -4.68
N THR A 281 7.57 -7.77 -5.05
CA THR A 281 7.94 -8.81 -4.08
C THR A 281 9.11 -8.37 -3.19
N ALA A 282 10.14 -7.73 -3.75
CA ALA A 282 11.27 -7.20 -2.99
C ALA A 282 10.85 -6.10 -2.00
N TYR A 283 10.09 -5.10 -2.46
CA TYR A 283 9.57 -4.02 -1.61
C TYR A 283 8.61 -4.53 -0.54
N SER A 284 7.69 -5.45 -0.89
CA SER A 284 6.74 -6.00 0.08
C SER A 284 7.45 -6.80 1.17
N THR A 285 8.46 -7.60 0.79
CA THR A 285 9.27 -8.37 1.76
C THR A 285 10.02 -7.45 2.70
N PHE A 286 10.64 -6.39 2.16
CA PHE A 286 11.34 -5.39 2.97
C PHE A 286 10.41 -4.73 3.99
N ILE A 287 9.28 -4.19 3.52
CA ILE A 287 8.30 -3.52 4.38
C ILE A 287 7.80 -4.49 5.46
N LEU A 288 7.45 -5.74 5.10
CA LEU A 288 6.94 -6.72 6.05
C LEU A 288 7.95 -7.03 7.17
N HIS A 289 9.24 -7.16 6.86
CA HIS A 289 10.27 -7.28 7.89
C HIS A 289 10.38 -6.03 8.78
N VAL A 290 10.24 -4.83 8.21
CA VAL A 290 10.18 -3.60 9.01
C VAL A 290 8.95 -3.59 9.90
N LEU A 291 7.79 -4.11 9.46
CA LEU A 291 6.61 -4.23 10.31
C LEU A 291 6.84 -5.18 11.49
N HIS A 292 7.57 -6.30 11.32
CA HIS A 292 8.01 -7.14 12.43
C HIS A 292 8.94 -6.38 13.40
N VAL A 293 9.88 -5.59 12.88
CA VAL A 293 10.73 -4.73 13.72
C VAL A 293 9.88 -3.74 14.51
N LEU A 294 8.85 -3.14 13.91
CA LEU A 294 7.93 -2.23 14.60
C LEU A 294 7.04 -2.94 15.63
N LEU A 295 6.67 -4.21 15.40
CA LEU A 295 5.80 -4.97 16.30
C LEU A 295 6.49 -5.32 17.64
N HIS A 296 7.76 -5.72 17.58
CA HIS A 296 8.55 -6.11 18.78
C HIS A 296 9.47 -5.01 19.30
N GLY A 297 9.79 -4.04 18.46
CA GLY A 297 10.79 -3.02 18.71
C GLY A 297 10.26 -1.81 19.45
N LYS A 298 11.19 -1.06 20.05
CA LYS A 298 10.91 0.30 20.51
C LYS A 298 10.87 1.24 19.32
N TRP A 299 9.92 2.18 19.32
CA TRP A 299 9.75 3.14 18.23
C TRP A 299 10.63 4.39 18.41
N ASP A 300 11.19 4.58 19.59
CA ASP A 300 12.11 5.66 19.91
C ASP A 300 13.55 5.12 19.98
N ALA A 301 14.42 5.61 19.10
CA ALA A 301 15.81 5.18 19.01
C ALA A 301 16.63 5.56 20.26
N VAL A 302 16.27 6.64 20.96
CA VAL A 302 16.97 7.06 22.19
C VAL A 302 16.69 6.07 23.31
N SER A 303 15.41 5.80 23.60
CA SER A 303 14.98 4.77 24.56
C SER A 303 15.52 3.38 24.22
N MET A 304 15.72 3.11 22.92
CA MET A 304 16.33 1.88 22.45
C MET A 304 17.82 1.79 22.82
N LEU A 305 18.60 2.86 22.61
CA LEU A 305 20.02 2.95 22.94
C LEU A 305 20.29 2.97 24.45
N ASP A 306 19.47 3.70 25.20
CA ASP A 306 19.63 3.86 26.66
C ASP A 306 19.40 2.54 27.41
N ASN A 307 18.55 1.65 26.87
CA ASN A 307 18.27 0.30 27.40
C ASN A 307 18.03 0.26 28.93
N THR A 308 17.32 1.26 29.47
CA THR A 308 17.07 1.41 30.91
C THR A 308 16.21 0.30 31.51
N ASP A 309 15.44 -0.39 30.66
CA ASP A 309 14.51 -1.48 31.00
C ASP A 309 15.08 -2.88 30.72
N GLY A 310 16.34 -2.99 30.25
CA GLY A 310 16.95 -4.28 29.94
C GLY A 310 16.30 -5.01 28.76
N TRP A 311 15.75 -4.28 27.77
CA TRP A 311 15.13 -4.85 26.58
C TRP A 311 16.09 -5.63 25.66
N ILE A 312 17.37 -5.24 25.56
CA ILE A 312 18.36 -5.88 24.65
C ILE A 312 18.50 -7.41 24.84
N PRO A 313 18.59 -7.98 26.05
CA PRO A 313 18.64 -9.44 26.22
C PRO A 313 17.30 -10.19 25.98
N SER A 314 16.20 -9.48 25.67
CA SER A 314 14.87 -10.10 25.51
C SER A 314 14.68 -10.87 24.21
N VAL A 315 13.68 -11.75 24.17
CA VAL A 315 13.25 -12.44 22.95
C VAL A 315 12.73 -11.45 21.89
N GLY A 316 12.04 -10.39 22.33
CA GLY A 316 11.57 -9.32 21.44
C GLY A 316 12.71 -8.65 20.68
N PHE A 317 13.83 -8.36 21.36
CA PHE A 317 15.03 -7.85 20.70
C PHE A 317 15.59 -8.86 19.69
N MET A 318 15.66 -10.14 20.04
CA MET A 318 16.15 -11.19 19.13
C MET A 318 15.29 -11.31 17.87
N LYS A 319 13.95 -11.18 17.99
CA LYS A 319 13.03 -11.09 16.84
C LYS A 319 13.33 -9.87 15.98
N CYS A 320 13.45 -8.67 16.58
CA CYS A 320 13.82 -7.44 15.86
C CYS A 320 15.17 -7.57 15.13
N ALA A 321 16.18 -8.12 15.79
CA ALA A 321 17.51 -8.38 15.24
C ALA A 321 17.45 -9.27 13.99
N SER A 322 16.76 -10.41 14.09
CA SER A 322 16.59 -11.33 12.98
C SER A 322 15.90 -10.66 11.79
N HIS A 323 14.80 -9.94 12.03
CA HIS A 323 14.07 -9.25 10.98
C HIS A 323 14.80 -8.04 10.41
N ALA A 324 15.63 -7.33 11.18
CA ALA A 324 16.45 -6.23 10.66
C ALA A 324 17.53 -6.74 9.68
N ILE A 325 18.14 -7.89 9.98
CA ILE A 325 19.09 -8.55 9.05
C ILE A 325 18.34 -9.02 7.79
N ALA A 326 17.19 -9.69 7.94
CA ALA A 326 16.38 -10.13 6.80
C ALA A 326 15.87 -8.94 5.93
N ALA A 327 15.54 -7.80 6.56
CA ALA A 327 15.22 -6.56 5.87
C ALA A 327 16.42 -6.06 5.05
N SER A 328 17.65 -6.14 5.57
CA SER A 328 18.84 -5.76 4.79
C SER A 328 19.06 -6.66 3.57
N ASP A 329 18.79 -7.96 3.67
CA ASP A 329 18.87 -8.86 2.51
C ASP A 329 17.79 -8.54 1.47
N ALA A 330 16.57 -8.21 1.91
CA ALA A 330 15.51 -7.73 1.01
C ALA A 330 15.89 -6.39 0.35
N MET A 331 16.51 -5.47 1.10
CA MET A 331 17.04 -4.21 0.57
C MET A 331 18.13 -4.43 -0.48
N SER A 332 18.99 -5.43 -0.29
CA SER A 332 19.99 -5.80 -1.31
C SER A 332 19.34 -6.22 -2.62
N ARG A 333 18.19 -6.93 -2.58
CA ARG A 333 17.41 -7.26 -3.78
C ARG A 333 16.79 -6.02 -4.40
N ILE A 334 16.23 -5.12 -3.59
CA ILE A 334 15.69 -3.83 -4.05
C ILE A 334 16.76 -3.04 -4.80
N LEU A 335 17.95 -2.86 -4.23
CA LEU A 335 19.04 -2.11 -4.87
C LEU A 335 19.57 -2.78 -6.15
N ALA A 336 19.39 -4.09 -6.30
CA ALA A 336 19.76 -4.79 -7.53
C ALA A 336 18.78 -4.53 -8.69
N CYS A 337 17.48 -4.37 -8.40
CA CYS A 337 16.44 -4.13 -9.41
C CYS A 337 16.01 -2.66 -9.56
N ASP A 338 16.18 -1.83 -8.51
CA ASP A 338 15.86 -0.40 -8.45
C ASP A 338 16.99 0.36 -7.72
N PRO A 339 18.15 0.55 -8.37
CA PRO A 339 19.32 1.17 -7.75
C PRO A 339 19.12 2.65 -7.39
N GLU A 340 18.07 3.30 -7.92
CA GLU A 340 17.74 4.70 -7.64
C GLU A 340 16.59 4.84 -6.62
N LEU A 341 15.99 3.74 -6.14
CA LEU A 341 14.81 3.74 -5.25
C LEU A 341 13.62 4.54 -5.81
N SER A 342 13.44 4.45 -7.13
CA SER A 342 12.46 5.21 -7.91
C SER A 342 11.05 4.60 -7.92
N PHE A 343 10.89 3.35 -7.49
CA PHE A 343 9.62 2.64 -7.50
C PHE A 343 8.63 3.16 -6.44
N MET A 344 9.12 3.53 -5.25
CA MET A 344 8.27 4.05 -4.15
C MET A 344 8.88 5.29 -3.45
N PRO A 345 9.11 6.40 -4.18
CA PRO A 345 9.97 7.46 -3.70
C PRO A 345 9.38 8.31 -2.57
N TYR A 346 8.06 8.39 -2.42
CA TYR A 346 7.47 9.29 -1.42
C TYR A 346 7.33 8.66 -0.02
N LEU A 347 7.28 7.33 0.06
CA LEU A 347 6.89 6.62 1.28
C LEU A 347 7.99 5.70 1.83
N PHE A 348 8.96 5.34 0.98
CA PHE A 348 9.96 4.31 1.34
C PHE A 348 10.91 4.73 2.46
N GLY A 349 11.28 6.01 2.51
CA GLY A 349 12.23 6.53 3.51
C GLY A 349 11.83 6.25 4.96
N ILE A 350 10.52 6.21 5.26
CA ILE A 350 10.02 5.91 6.62
C ILE A 350 10.38 4.46 7.02
N TYR A 351 10.18 3.50 6.11
CA TYR A 351 10.50 2.10 6.37
C TYR A 351 12.01 1.85 6.41
N LEU A 352 12.76 2.52 5.52
CA LEU A 352 14.21 2.47 5.52
C LEU A 352 14.80 2.99 6.85
N LEU A 353 14.25 4.09 7.38
CA LEU A 353 14.61 4.61 8.70
C LEU A 353 14.28 3.61 9.81
N HIS A 354 13.04 3.13 9.91
CA HIS A 354 12.64 2.21 10.98
C HIS A 354 13.37 0.86 10.93
N GLY A 355 13.64 0.33 9.73
CA GLY A 355 14.44 -0.89 9.55
C GLY A 355 15.90 -0.73 9.99
N SER A 356 16.41 0.50 10.07
CA SER A 356 17.81 0.77 10.43
C SER A 356 18.08 0.84 11.94
N PHE A 357 17.06 1.08 12.78
CA PHE A 357 17.27 1.35 14.21
C PHE A 357 18.01 0.23 14.95
N ILE A 358 17.70 -1.03 14.63
CA ILE A 358 18.38 -2.20 15.24
C ILE A 358 19.82 -2.30 14.75
N LEU A 359 20.09 -1.95 13.49
CA LEU A 359 21.45 -1.95 12.94
C LEU A 359 22.30 -0.82 13.53
N LEU A 360 21.71 0.31 13.89
CA LEU A 360 22.39 1.38 14.65
C LEU A 360 22.84 0.87 16.03
N LEU A 361 21.99 0.11 16.73
CA LEU A 361 22.39 -0.55 17.98
C LEU A 361 23.58 -1.49 17.77
N PHE A 362 23.53 -2.30 16.71
CA PHE A 362 24.65 -3.19 16.40
C PHE A 362 25.92 -2.40 16.08
N ALA A 363 25.83 -1.33 15.31
CA ALA A 363 26.97 -0.48 15.00
C ALA A 363 27.62 0.14 16.27
N ASP A 364 26.81 0.59 17.23
CA ASP A 364 27.29 1.11 18.51
C ASP A 364 27.99 0.03 19.36
N ARG A 365 27.48 -1.20 19.32
CA ARG A 365 27.96 -2.31 20.18
C ARG A 365 29.01 -3.21 19.53
N MET A 366 29.18 -3.16 18.20
CA MET A 366 30.18 -3.94 17.45
C MET A 366 31.61 -3.80 18.02
N PRO A 367 32.08 -2.60 18.42
CA PRO A 367 33.40 -2.46 19.06
C PRO A 367 33.57 -3.25 20.36
N GLN A 368 32.46 -3.60 21.03
CA GLN A 368 32.44 -4.28 22.32
C GLN A 368 32.23 -5.80 22.20
N LEU A 369 31.45 -6.24 21.20
CA LEU A 369 31.01 -7.64 21.04
C LEU A 369 31.81 -8.45 20.00
N GLY A 370 32.64 -7.78 19.19
CA GLY A 370 33.42 -8.41 18.11
C GLY A 370 32.72 -8.37 16.75
N LEU A 371 33.48 -8.60 15.69
CA LEU A 371 33.01 -8.52 14.30
C LEU A 371 32.01 -9.63 14.01
N ASN A 372 30.87 -9.26 13.40
CA ASN A 372 29.89 -10.19 12.86
C ASN A 372 29.63 -9.82 11.40
N GLU A 373 30.07 -10.69 10.48
CA GLU A 373 30.00 -10.44 9.02
C GLU A 373 28.57 -10.17 8.54
N SER A 374 27.57 -10.86 9.09
CA SER A 374 26.17 -10.65 8.68
C SER A 374 25.66 -9.26 9.09
N VAL A 375 26.10 -8.78 10.26
CA VAL A 375 25.75 -7.45 10.77
C VAL A 375 26.50 -6.37 10.01
N GLU A 376 27.79 -6.56 9.74
CA GLU A 376 28.60 -5.63 8.94
C GLU A 376 28.01 -5.44 7.55
N LYS A 377 27.70 -6.55 6.85
CA LYS A 377 27.04 -6.53 5.54
C LYS A 377 25.67 -5.85 5.60
N ALA A 378 24.86 -6.14 6.63
CA ALA A 378 23.55 -5.51 6.80
C ALA A 378 23.68 -3.98 6.95
N CYS A 379 24.63 -3.52 7.77
CA CYS A 379 24.94 -2.10 7.93
C CYS A 379 25.38 -1.46 6.62
N GLU A 380 26.29 -2.09 5.86
CA GLU A 380 26.75 -1.57 4.57
C GLU A 380 25.60 -1.38 3.57
N ILE A 381 24.74 -2.39 3.43
CA ILE A 381 23.57 -2.32 2.52
C ILE A 381 22.65 -1.18 2.91
N ILE A 382 22.35 -1.04 4.20
CA ILE A 382 21.41 -0.02 4.68
C ILE A 382 22.01 1.38 4.60
N ILE A 383 23.31 1.56 4.86
CA ILE A 383 24.01 2.84 4.64
C ILE A 383 23.90 3.23 3.16
N ARG A 384 24.23 2.32 2.25
CA ARG A 384 24.11 2.54 0.80
C ARG A 384 22.68 2.90 0.39
N ALA A 385 21.68 2.21 0.92
CA ALA A 385 20.28 2.52 0.65
C ALA A 385 19.92 3.93 1.14
N HIS A 386 20.40 4.35 2.32
CA HIS A 386 20.17 5.71 2.83
C HIS A 386 20.87 6.77 1.96
N GLU A 387 22.07 6.52 1.46
CA GLU A 387 22.76 7.42 0.53
C GLU A 387 21.94 7.67 -0.73
N VAL A 388 21.41 6.61 -1.35
CA VAL A 388 20.53 6.72 -2.52
C VAL A 388 19.23 7.44 -2.14
N CYS A 389 18.60 7.03 -1.04
CA CYS A 389 17.34 7.58 -0.55
C CYS A 389 17.43 9.10 -0.33
N VAL A 390 18.51 9.61 0.27
CA VAL A 390 18.68 11.05 0.52
C VAL A 390 18.78 11.86 -0.79
N VAL A 391 19.35 11.29 -1.85
CA VAL A 391 19.51 11.96 -3.15
C VAL A 391 18.21 11.88 -3.97
N THR A 392 17.52 10.74 -3.94
CA THR A 392 16.31 10.52 -4.75
C THR A 392 15.07 11.14 -4.10
N LEU A 393 14.93 11.03 -2.77
CA LEU A 393 13.69 11.39 -2.09
C LEU A 393 13.74 12.84 -1.60
N SER A 394 13.42 13.80 -2.48
CA SER A 394 13.26 15.19 -2.08
C SER A 394 12.09 15.33 -1.08
N THR A 395 12.39 15.71 0.16
CA THR A 395 11.40 16.00 1.20
C THR A 395 10.84 17.42 1.11
N GLU A 396 11.11 18.18 0.03
CA GLU A 396 10.62 19.56 -0.13
C GLU A 396 9.10 19.68 -0.10
N PHE A 397 8.37 18.58 -0.34
CA PHE A 397 6.91 18.51 -0.19
C PHE A 397 6.41 18.63 1.27
N GLN A 398 7.28 18.52 2.28
CA GLN A 398 6.91 18.70 3.69
C GLN A 398 6.78 20.17 4.11
N SER A 399 7.30 21.13 3.34
CA SER A 399 7.11 22.57 3.64
C SER A 399 5.67 23.05 3.46
N ILE A 400 4.85 22.37 2.64
CA ILE A 400 3.44 22.76 2.41
C ILE A 400 2.51 22.20 3.51
N ALA A 401 2.85 21.05 4.11
CA ALA A 401 2.11 20.49 5.25
C ALA A 401 2.41 21.21 6.59
N LEU A 402 3.42 22.09 6.61
CA LEU A 402 3.82 22.89 7.78
C LEU A 402 3.07 24.22 7.91
N LEU A 403 2.10 24.54 7.06
CA LEU A 403 1.14 25.60 7.36
C LEU A 403 0.10 25.05 8.34
N PRO A 404 0.04 25.56 9.59
CA PRO A 404 -1.02 25.18 10.50
C PRO A 404 -2.35 25.56 9.87
N CYS A 405 -3.25 24.59 9.72
CA CYS A 405 -4.68 24.82 9.49
C CYS A 405 -5.34 25.50 10.72
N TYR A 406 -4.85 26.68 11.09
CA TYR A 406 -5.41 27.52 12.18
C TYR A 406 -6.10 28.79 11.67
N GLN A 407 -6.34 28.91 10.36
CA GLN A 407 -6.92 30.15 9.83
C GLN A 407 -7.91 29.97 8.67
N VAL A 408 -8.80 28.99 8.79
CA VAL A 408 -10.06 28.99 8.03
C VAL A 408 -11.17 28.48 8.95
N CYS A 409 -11.67 29.35 9.83
CA CYS A 409 -13.04 29.36 10.38
C CYS A 409 -13.11 30.37 11.56
N LEU A 410 -13.03 31.66 11.26
CA LEU A 410 -13.71 32.67 12.08
C LEU A 410 -14.62 33.46 11.14
N PRO A 411 -15.95 33.43 11.34
CA PRO A 411 -16.83 34.38 10.69
C PRO A 411 -16.42 35.79 11.13
N THR A 412 -16.00 36.61 10.18
CA THR A 412 -16.06 38.06 10.29
C THR A 412 -17.52 38.43 10.52
N ASP A 413 -17.90 38.75 11.75
CA ASP A 413 -18.92 39.75 12.10
C ASP A 413 -19.21 39.69 13.61
N ALA A 414 -18.67 40.65 14.36
CA ALA A 414 -19.25 41.10 15.62
C ALA A 414 -18.93 42.59 15.80
N PRO A 415 -19.94 43.44 16.07
CA PRO A 415 -19.76 44.88 16.18
C PRO A 415 -19.16 45.26 17.54
N ASP A 416 -18.46 46.39 17.56
CA ASP A 416 -17.93 47.04 18.74
C ASP A 416 -18.97 47.16 19.86
N LEU A 417 -18.64 46.62 21.04
CA LEU A 417 -19.32 46.95 22.29
C LEU A 417 -18.26 47.32 23.32
N ASN A 418 -18.11 48.64 23.48
CA ASN A 418 -17.44 49.28 24.60
C ASN A 418 -18.11 48.89 25.93
N LEU A 419 -17.34 48.34 26.86
CA LEU A 419 -17.38 48.66 28.29
C LEU A 419 -16.13 48.16 29.02
#